data_AF-A0A661IEF1-F1
#
_entry.id   AF-A0A661IEF1-F1
#
_cell.length_a   1.000
_cell.length_b   1.000
_cell.length_c   1.000
_cell.angle_alpha   90.00
_cell.angle_beta   90.00
_cell.angle_gamma   90.00
#
_symmetry.space_group_name_H-M   'P 1'
#
loop_
_entity.id
_entity.type
_entity.pdbx_description
1 polymer ?
#
loop_
_entity_poly.entity_id
_entity_poly.type
_entity_poly.pdbx_seq_one_letter_code
_entity_poly.pdbx_strand_id
1 'polypeptide(L)'
;PRLVTINEYTVEAVPEGTILLIDTEDRPGVIGNIGTTLGVKGINIGNMQFGRDAVGGKSLCILHLDAVPDPEVLKSLEALPHVLGVKLVQL
;
A
#
# COMPACT_ATOMS: atom_id res chain seq x y z
N PRO A 1 -4.59 -9.34 -15.80
CA PRO A 1 -5.48 -8.94 -14.68
C PRO A 1 -6.22 -10.13 -14.08
N ARG A 2 -6.02 -10.41 -12.79
CA ARG A 2 -6.85 -11.35 -12.03
C ARG A 2 -7.55 -10.56 -10.92
N LEU A 3 -8.84 -10.81 -10.72
CA LEU A 3 -9.54 -10.31 -9.52
C LEU A 3 -9.04 -11.11 -8.32
N VAL A 4 -8.55 -10.43 -7.31
CA VAL A 4 -8.23 -11.01 -6.00
C VAL A 4 -9.01 -10.26 -4.94
N THR A 5 -9.53 -11.00 -3.96
CA THR A 5 -10.19 -10.42 -2.80
C THR A 5 -9.22 -10.46 -1.65
N ILE A 6 -8.85 -9.30 -1.13
CA ILE A 6 -8.04 -9.18 0.08
C ILE A 6 -8.94 -8.56 1.15
N ASN A 7 -9.27 -9.34 2.18
CA ASN A 7 -10.28 -9.00 3.19
C ASN A 7 -11.65 -8.69 2.55
N GLU A 8 -12.16 -7.48 2.75
CA GLU A 8 -13.42 -6.97 2.19
C GLU A 8 -13.23 -6.22 0.86
N TYR A 9 -11.99 -6.05 0.39
CA TYR A 9 -11.67 -5.28 -0.80
C TYR A 9 -11.47 -6.20 -2.00
N THR A 10 -12.23 -5.94 -3.07
CA THR A 10 -12.02 -6.55 -4.38
C THR A 10 -11.09 -5.67 -5.20
N VAL A 11 -9.96 -6.23 -5.60
CA VAL A 11 -8.87 -5.51 -6.28
C VAL A 11 -8.38 -6.33 -7.46
N GLU A 12 -8.07 -5.65 -8.56
CA GLU A 12 -7.42 -6.27 -9.71
C GLU A 12 -5.90 -6.23 -9.52
N ALA A 13 -5.34 -7.26 -8.91
CA ALA A 13 -3.90 -7.39 -8.67
C ALA A 13 -3.33 -8.65 -9.34
N VAL A 14 -2.04 -8.62 -9.68
CA VAL A 14 -1.31 -9.81 -10.09
C VAL A 14 -0.56 -10.35 -8.85
N PRO A 15 -0.87 -11.53 -8.32
CA PRO A 15 -0.25 -12.01 -7.08
C PRO A 15 1.19 -12.52 -7.34
N GLU A 16 2.10 -11.62 -7.68
CA GLU A 16 3.52 -11.91 -7.97
C GLU A 16 4.44 -10.80 -7.44
N GLY A 17 5.65 -11.19 -7.05
CA GLY A 17 6.70 -10.24 -6.66
C GLY A 17 6.54 -9.67 -5.25
N THR A 18 6.97 -8.42 -5.06
CA THR A 18 6.94 -7.74 -3.77
C THR A 18 5.67 -6.90 -3.66
N ILE A 19 4.73 -7.33 -2.80
CA ILE A 19 3.45 -6.65 -2.60
C ILE A 19 3.41 -6.02 -1.21
N LEU A 20 3.07 -4.74 -1.16
CA LEU A 20 2.85 -4.01 0.07
C LEU A 20 1.38 -3.65 0.20
N LEU A 21 0.74 -4.15 1.26
CA LEU A 21 -0.62 -3.83 1.64
C LEU A 21 -0.59 -2.77 2.74
N ILE A 22 -1.32 -1.68 2.55
CA ILE A 22 -1.38 -0.58 3.51
C ILE A 22 -2.85 -0.26 3.80
N ASP A 23 -3.27 -0.56 5.02
CA ASP A 23 -4.57 -0.15 5.55
C ASP A 23 -4.48 1.32 6.00
N THR A 24 -5.45 2.12 5.62
CA THR A 24 -5.45 3.57 5.80
C THR A 24 -6.85 4.11 6.08
N GLU A 25 -6.92 5.36 6.55
CA GLU A 25 -8.13 6.17 6.45
C GLU A 25 -8.08 7.02 5.16
N ASP A 26 -9.19 7.10 4.42
CA ASP A 26 -9.29 7.85 3.16
C ASP A 26 -9.28 9.36 3.42
N ARG A 27 -8.08 9.91 3.64
CA ARG A 27 -7.82 11.32 3.98
C ARG A 27 -6.92 11.98 2.94
N PRO A 28 -7.11 13.29 2.68
CA PRO A 28 -6.19 14.05 1.84
C PRO A 28 -4.74 13.92 2.31
N GLY A 29 -3.82 13.65 1.37
CA GLY A 29 -2.39 13.57 1.62
C GLY A 29 -1.84 12.18 1.96
N VAL A 30 -2.68 11.20 2.32
CA VAL A 30 -2.21 9.85 2.72
C VAL A 30 -1.41 9.16 1.61
N ILE A 31 -1.98 9.08 0.40
CA ILE A 31 -1.28 8.47 -0.76
C ILE A 31 0.00 9.22 -1.10
N GLY A 32 -0.01 10.56 -1.01
CA GLY A 32 1.17 11.39 -1.25
C GLY A 32 2.29 11.13 -0.24
N ASN A 33 1.94 10.97 1.04
CA ASN A 33 2.91 10.66 2.11
C ASN A 33 3.53 9.28 1.90
N ILE A 34 2.74 8.27 1.54
CA ILE A 34 3.21 6.91 1.22
C ILE A 34 4.20 6.97 0.04
N GLY A 35 3.80 7.59 -1.07
CA GLY A 35 4.64 7.72 -2.25
C GLY A 35 5.93 8.48 -1.98
N THR A 36 5.87 9.57 -1.21
CA THR A 36 7.05 10.34 -0.81
C THR A 36 8.00 9.51 0.05
N THR A 37 7.47 8.75 1.01
CA THR A 37 8.27 7.90 1.91
C THR A 37 9.03 6.83 1.13
N LEU A 38 8.37 6.15 0.20
CA LEU A 38 8.99 5.17 -0.69
C LEU A 38 10.01 5.83 -1.63
N GLY A 39 9.66 6.96 -2.24
CA GLY A 39 10.52 7.69 -3.17
C GLY A 39 11.81 8.22 -2.52
N VAL A 40 11.73 8.78 -1.31
CA VAL A 40 12.93 9.22 -0.54
C VAL A 40 13.86 8.06 -0.23
N LYS A 41 13.32 6.85 -0.09
CA LYS A 41 14.07 5.60 0.14
C LYS A 41 14.49 4.91 -1.16
N GLY A 42 14.21 5.52 -2.32
CA GLY A 42 14.60 4.99 -3.63
C GLY A 42 13.81 3.76 -4.08
N ILE A 43 12.62 3.53 -3.52
CA ILE A 43 11.78 2.38 -3.87
C ILE A 43 10.75 2.80 -4.89
N ASN A 44 10.81 2.19 -6.08
CA ASN A 44 9.85 2.43 -7.15
C ASN A 44 8.56 1.62 -6.95
N ILE A 45 7.44 2.18 -7.41
CA ILE A 45 6.12 1.53 -7.41
C ILE A 45 5.79 1.17 -8.87
N GLY A 46 5.77 -0.11 -9.18
CA GLY A 46 5.46 -0.61 -10.53
C GLY A 46 3.95 -0.65 -10.81
N ASN A 47 3.13 -0.87 -9.77
CA ASN A 47 1.67 -0.89 -9.88
C ASN A 47 1.05 -0.49 -8.53
N MET A 48 -0.07 0.23 -8.58
CA MET A 48 -0.85 0.65 -7.42
C MET A 48 -2.33 0.38 -7.68
N GLN A 49 -2.97 -0.30 -6.73
CA GLN A 49 -4.43 -0.31 -6.62
C GLN A 49 -4.85 0.34 -5.30
N PHE A 50 -5.99 1.01 -5.34
CA PHE A 50 -6.59 1.66 -4.18
C PHE A 50 -8.07 1.32 -4.12
N GLY A 51 -8.49 0.77 -2.99
CA GLY A 51 -9.89 0.50 -2.68
C GLY A 51 -10.28 1.24 -1.41
N ARG A 52 -11.52 1.73 -1.35
CA ARG A 52 -12.10 2.34 -0.15
C ARG A 52 -13.50 1.81 0.10
N ASP A 53 -13.89 1.69 1.36
CA ASP A 53 -15.23 1.25 1.75
C ASP A 53 -16.29 2.32 1.43
N ALA A 54 -15.99 3.57 1.74
CA ALA A 54 -16.79 4.77 1.54
C ALA A 54 -15.87 5.99 1.50
N VAL A 55 -16.39 7.11 1.01
CA VAL A 55 -15.65 8.38 1.00
C VAL A 55 -15.33 8.80 2.43
N GLY A 56 -14.05 8.95 2.76
CA GLY A 56 -13.60 9.34 4.11
C GLY A 56 -13.61 8.22 5.15
N GLY A 57 -13.90 6.97 4.75
CA GLY A 57 -13.87 5.80 5.61
C GLY A 57 -12.50 5.11 5.61
N LYS A 58 -12.49 3.78 5.63
CA LYS A 58 -11.27 2.98 5.51
C LYS A 58 -10.92 2.70 4.07
N SER A 59 -9.62 2.57 3.82
CA SER A 59 -9.09 2.24 2.52
C SER A 59 -7.91 1.29 2.59
N LEU A 60 -7.79 0.47 1.55
CA LEU A 60 -6.67 -0.42 1.32
C LEU A 60 -5.89 0.05 0.09
N CYS A 61 -4.60 0.26 0.27
CA CYS A 61 -3.65 0.49 -0.81
C CYS A 61 -2.82 -0.78 -1.04
N ILE A 62 -2.68 -1.17 -2.29
CA ILE A 62 -1.90 -2.33 -2.72
C ILE A 62 -0.85 -1.84 -3.68
N LEU A 63 0.41 -2.00 -3.30
CA LEU A 63 1.55 -1.55 -4.08
C LEU A 63 2.37 -2.74 -4.50
N HIS A 64 2.73 -2.78 -5.78
CA HIS A 64 3.77 -3.66 -6.27
C HIS A 64 5.07 -2.86 -6.32
N LEU A 65 6.06 -3.35 -5.59
CA LEU A 65 7.36 -2.71 -5.48
C LEU A 65 8.38 -3.46 -6.34
N ASP A 66 9.27 -2.73 -6.96
CA ASP A 66 10.34 -3.32 -7.78
C ASP A 66 11.45 -3.96 -6.92
N ALA A 67 11.48 -3.63 -5.61
CA ALA A 67 12.43 -4.15 -4.65
C ALA A 67 11.76 -4.40 -3.29
N VAL A 68 12.36 -5.31 -2.52
CA VAL A 68 11.93 -5.60 -1.14
C VAL A 68 12.32 -4.42 -0.24
N PRO A 69 11.36 -3.75 0.43
CA PRO A 69 11.68 -2.65 1.33
C PRO A 69 12.38 -3.14 2.60
N ASP A 70 13.36 -2.37 3.05
CA ASP A 70 14.01 -2.63 4.34
C ASP A 70 13.01 -2.47 5.51
N PRO A 71 13.24 -3.14 6.64
CA PRO A 71 12.36 -3.02 7.82
C PRO A 71 12.18 -1.58 8.32
N GLU A 72 13.17 -0.71 8.12
CA GLU A 72 13.05 0.72 8.48
C GLU A 72 12.05 1.47 7.61
N VAL A 73 11.90 1.08 6.34
CA VAL A 73 10.91 1.67 5.44
C VAL A 73 9.50 1.29 5.89
N LEU A 74 9.30 0.01 6.25
CA LEU A 74 8.02 -0.46 6.79
C LEU A 74 7.63 0.32 8.06
N LYS A 75 8.57 0.49 9.00
CA LYS A 75 8.36 1.32 10.20
C LYS A 75 8.05 2.77 9.88
N SER A 76 8.71 3.34 8.87
CA SER A 76 8.47 4.73 8.45
C SER A 76 7.06 4.90 7.90
N LEU A 77 6.55 3.91 7.15
CA LEU A 77 5.20 3.89 6.62
C LEU A 77 4.15 3.69 7.73
N GLU A 78 4.39 2.79 8.69
CA GLU A 78 3.50 2.59 9.85
C GLU A 78 3.39 3.84 10.73
N ALA A 79 4.44 4.67 10.77
CA ALA A 79 4.45 5.92 11.53
C ALA A 79 3.73 7.08 10.83
N LEU A 80 3.27 6.91 9.58
CA LEU A 80 2.57 7.96 8.85
C LEU A 80 1.18 8.21 9.45
N PRO A 81 0.72 9.47 9.44
CA PRO A 81 -0.63 9.78 9.88
C PRO A 81 -1.66 9.06 9.00
N HIS A 82 -2.71 8.54 9.65
CA HIS A 82 -3.81 7.80 9.01
C HIS A 82 -3.42 6.48 8.34
N VAL A 83 -2.22 5.96 8.58
CA VAL A 83 -1.88 4.56 8.29
C VAL A 83 -2.30 3.71 9.49
N LEU A 84 -3.11 2.68 9.23
CA LEU A 84 -3.67 1.78 10.24
C LEU A 84 -2.88 0.47 10.33
N GLY A 85 -2.21 0.08 9.25
CA GLY A 85 -1.39 -1.12 9.19
C GLY A 85 -0.61 -1.23 7.89
N VAL A 86 0.55 -1.88 7.96
CA VAL A 86 1.40 -2.17 6.80
C VAL A 86 1.73 -3.66 6.83
N LYS A 87 1.58 -4.32 5.68
CA LYS A 87 1.91 -5.74 5.54
C LYS A 87 2.66 -5.99 4.25
N LEU A 88 3.87 -6.51 4.37
CA LEU A 88 4.66 -6.99 3.25
C LEU A 88 4.29 -8.44 2.94
N VAL A 89 4.06 -8.74 1.67
CA VAL A 89 3.80 -10.08 1.16
C VAL A 89 4.77 -10.34 0.01
N GLN A 90 5.45 -11.49 0.06
CA GLN A 90 6.33 -11.96 -1.01
C GLN A 90 5.74 -13.25 -1.56
N LEU A 91 5.59 -13.32 -2.89
CA LEU A 91 5.00 -14.45 -3.62
C LEU A 91 5.96 -14.99 -4.67
#